data_AF-A0A2P8HZP3-F1
#
_entry.id   AF-A0A2P8HZP3-F1
#
_cell.length_a   1.000
_cell.length_b   1.000
_cell.length_c   1.000
_cell.angle_alpha   90.00
_cell.angle_beta   90.00
_cell.angle_gamma   90.00
#
_symmetry.space_group_name_H-M   'P 1'
#
loop_
_entity.id
_entity.type
_entity.pdbx_description
1 polymer ?
#
loop_
_entity_poly.entity_id
_entity_poly.type
_entity_poly.pdbx_seq_one_letter_code
_entity_poly.pdbx_strand_id
1 'polypeptide(L)'
;MGDTRTDTPATTTRVHHHDDVAVVEVVGEIDMACETPVRTALVTQLDQRPAGLVVDLTEVDFFGSAGIQLLVEAIERAERRGVALAVATDRRAVLRPLEITLVREVVDVHPTLADAIAAVRADDLPQRRRVAHQ
;
A
#
# COMPACT_ATOMS: atom_id res chain seq x y z
N MET A 1 -27.55 -23.04 -23.72
CA MET A 1 -26.72 -23.57 -22.62
C MET A 1 -25.84 -22.40 -22.19
N GLY A 2 -26.09 -21.85 -21.01
CA GLY A 2 -25.68 -20.49 -20.63
C GLY A 2 -24.17 -20.30 -20.64
N ASP A 3 -23.76 -19.21 -21.29
CA ASP A 3 -22.47 -18.57 -21.09
C ASP A 3 -22.31 -18.27 -19.59
N THR A 4 -21.45 -19.05 -18.91
CA THR A 4 -20.99 -18.75 -17.56
C THR A 4 -20.11 -17.51 -17.65
N ARG A 5 -20.76 -16.34 -17.55
CA ARG A 5 -20.16 -15.04 -17.29
C ARG A 5 -19.16 -15.20 -16.13
N THR A 6 -17.88 -15.18 -16.46
CA THR A 6 -16.77 -15.10 -15.51
C THR A 6 -16.87 -13.75 -14.81
N ASP A 7 -17.59 -13.71 -13.70
CA ASP A 7 -17.59 -12.56 -12.80
C ASP A 7 -16.31 -12.64 -11.95
N THR A 8 -15.16 -12.36 -12.58
CA THR A 8 -13.93 -12.10 -11.83
C THR A 8 -14.16 -10.77 -11.12
N PRO A 9 -14.01 -10.68 -9.78
CA PRO A 9 -14.05 -9.39 -9.11
C PRO A 9 -13.03 -8.48 -9.79
N ALA A 10 -13.49 -7.36 -10.34
CA ALA A 10 -12.68 -6.47 -11.14
C ALA A 10 -11.79 -5.61 -10.24
N THR A 11 -10.70 -6.18 -9.74
CA THR A 11 -9.72 -5.42 -8.97
C THR A 11 -9.06 -4.39 -9.88
N THR A 12 -9.22 -3.12 -9.51
CA THR A 12 -8.65 -2.01 -10.25
C THR A 12 -7.48 -1.45 -9.45
N THR A 13 -6.31 -1.36 -10.09
CA THR A 13 -5.13 -0.72 -9.50
C THR A 13 -4.82 0.54 -10.27
N ARG A 14 -4.72 1.67 -9.57
CA ARG A 14 -4.32 2.96 -10.15
C ARG A 14 -3.06 3.45 -9.45
N VAL A 15 -2.19 4.07 -10.23
CA VAL A 15 -0.99 4.70 -9.70
C VAL A 15 -1.03 6.18 -10.06
N HIS A 16 -0.87 7.02 -9.06
CA HIS A 16 -0.79 8.47 -9.23
C HIS A 16 0.20 9.05 -8.22
N HIS A 17 0.62 10.29 -8.46
CA HIS A 17 1.65 10.95 -7.65
C HIS A 17 1.08 12.24 -7.06
N HIS A 18 1.29 12.44 -5.76
CA HIS A 18 1.04 13.69 -5.06
C HIS A 18 2.40 14.31 -4.69
N ASP A 19 2.89 15.21 -5.54
CA ASP A 19 4.26 15.73 -5.51
C ASP A 19 5.28 14.56 -5.56
N ASP A 20 6.14 14.42 -4.55
CA ASP A 20 7.16 13.36 -4.46
C ASP A 20 6.63 12.05 -3.81
N VAL A 21 5.33 12.00 -3.47
CA VAL A 21 4.69 10.82 -2.87
C VAL A 21 3.96 10.03 -3.95
N ALA A 22 4.34 8.76 -4.11
CA ALA A 22 3.60 7.83 -4.95
C ALA A 22 2.38 7.28 -4.20
N VAL A 23 1.26 7.11 -4.89
CA VAL A 23 0.04 6.50 -4.35
C VAL A 23 -0.35 5.33 -5.24
N VAL A 24 -0.51 4.16 -4.63
CA VAL A 24 -1.04 2.96 -5.27
C VAL A 24 -2.43 2.70 -4.69
N GLU A 25 -3.44 3.05 -5.47
CA GLU A 25 -4.85 2.88 -5.13
C GLU A 25 -5.34 1.52 -5.63
N VAL A 26 -5.99 0.78 -4.74
CA VAL A 26 -6.60 -0.51 -5.05
C VAL A 26 -8.09 -0.46 -4.71
N VAL A 27 -8.92 -0.86 -5.67
CA VAL A 27 -10.38 -0.93 -5.53
C VAL A 27 -10.83 -2.36 -5.76
N GLY A 28 -11.75 -2.84 -4.92
CA GLY A 28 -12.34 -4.18 -5.02
C GLY A 28 -11.74 -5.17 -4.03
N GLU A 29 -11.20 -6.28 -4.54
CA GLU A 29 -10.79 -7.42 -3.71
C GLU A 29 -9.31 -7.75 -3.89
N ILE A 30 -8.60 -8.03 -2.79
CA ILE A 30 -7.21 -8.48 -2.84
C ILE A 30 -7.15 -9.95 -2.40
N ASP A 31 -7.07 -10.81 -3.41
CA ASP A 31 -6.93 -12.26 -3.31
C ASP A 31 -5.80 -12.79 -4.22
N MET A 32 -5.66 -14.11 -4.31
CA MET A 32 -4.63 -14.75 -5.14
C MET A 32 -4.83 -14.48 -6.65
N ALA A 33 -6.04 -14.17 -7.10
CA ALA A 33 -6.31 -13.89 -8.50
C ALA A 33 -5.81 -12.49 -8.91
N CYS A 34 -5.81 -11.54 -7.98
CA CYS A 34 -5.44 -10.14 -8.23
C CYS A 34 -4.08 -9.75 -7.63
N GLU A 35 -3.35 -10.70 -7.05
CA GLU A 35 -2.06 -10.47 -6.40
C GLU A 35 -1.02 -9.86 -7.34
N THR A 36 -0.88 -10.42 -8.55
CA THR A 36 0.18 -10.05 -9.50
C THR A 36 0.15 -8.58 -9.93
N PRO A 37 -0.98 -8.01 -10.42
CA PRO A 37 -1.01 -6.62 -10.86
C PRO A 37 -0.74 -5.63 -9.71
N VAL A 38 -1.28 -5.86 -8.51
CA VAL A 38 -1.03 -5.03 -7.33
C VAL A 38 0.44 -5.10 -6.93
N ARG A 39 1.02 -6.31 -6.91
CA ARG A 39 2.45 -6.52 -6.64
C ARG A 39 3.33 -5.74 -7.59
N THR A 40 3.07 -5.85 -8.89
CA THR A 40 3.87 -5.17 -9.91
C THR A 40 3.81 -3.66 -9.75
N ALA A 41 2.63 -3.09 -9.45
CA ALA A 41 2.50 -1.66 -9.18
C ALA A 41 3.34 -1.22 -7.97
N LEU A 42 3.21 -1.92 -6.84
CA LEU A 42 3.95 -1.62 -5.60
C LEU A 42 5.47 -1.71 -5.83
N VAL A 43 5.93 -2.81 -6.42
CA VAL A 43 7.37 -3.03 -6.67
C VAL A 43 7.93 -1.97 -7.61
N THR A 44 7.19 -1.64 -8.68
CA THR A 44 7.61 -0.63 -9.67
C THR A 44 7.76 0.75 -9.03
N GLN A 45 6.83 1.14 -8.14
CA GLN A 45 6.91 2.42 -7.45
C GLN A 45 8.05 2.44 -6.43
N LEU A 46 8.21 1.39 -5.63
CA LEU A 46 9.34 1.27 -4.70
C LEU A 46 10.70 1.25 -5.41
N ASP A 47 10.75 0.78 -6.65
CA ASP A 47 11.95 0.81 -7.46
C ASP A 47 12.36 2.20 -7.94
N GLN A 48 11.38 3.09 -8.11
CA GLN A 48 11.63 4.49 -8.45
C GLN A 48 12.12 5.34 -7.27
N ARG A 49 12.06 4.79 -6.04
CA ARG A 49 12.48 5.45 -4.80
C ARG A 49 11.83 6.83 -4.59
N PRO A 50 10.48 6.90 -4.54
CA PRO A 50 9.78 8.14 -4.20
C PRO A 50 10.15 8.59 -2.77
N ALA A 51 9.84 9.83 -2.42
CA ALA A 51 10.03 10.32 -1.05
C ALA A 51 9.15 9.55 -0.05
N GLY A 52 7.98 9.08 -0.50
CA GLY A 52 7.11 8.17 0.22
C GLY A 52 6.19 7.41 -0.71
N LEU A 53 5.65 6.29 -0.23
CA LEU A 53 4.63 5.49 -0.90
C LEU A 53 3.43 5.34 0.03
N VAL A 54 2.24 5.63 -0.49
CA VAL A 54 0.99 5.31 0.17
C VAL A 54 0.27 4.21 -0.58
N VAL A 55 -0.17 3.18 0.14
CA VAL A 55 -1.07 2.15 -0.37
C VAL A 55 -2.49 2.52 0.04
N ASP A 56 -3.31 2.96 -0.91
CA ASP A 56 -4.70 3.32 -0.67
C ASP A 56 -5.60 2.09 -0.83
N LEU A 57 -6.12 1.63 0.31
CA LEU A 57 -7.02 0.50 0.46
C LEU A 57 -8.37 0.95 1.03
N THR A 58 -8.74 2.22 0.87
CA THR A 58 -10.03 2.76 1.33
C THR A 58 -11.23 2.16 0.59
N GLU A 59 -11.05 1.75 -0.66
CA GLU A 59 -12.08 1.12 -1.50
C GLU A 59 -11.88 -0.40 -1.66
N VAL A 60 -11.18 -1.03 -0.70
CA VAL A 60 -11.01 -2.49 -0.65
C VAL A 60 -12.06 -3.11 0.27
N ASP A 61 -12.87 -3.99 -0.28
CA ASP A 61 -13.96 -4.68 0.42
C ASP A 61 -13.58 -6.08 0.91
N PHE A 62 -12.52 -6.66 0.34
CA PHE A 62 -11.98 -7.94 0.77
C PHE A 62 -10.45 -7.94 0.77
N PHE A 63 -9.85 -8.39 1.88
CA PHE A 63 -8.41 -8.43 2.07
C PHE A 63 -7.99 -9.79 2.64
N GLY A 64 -7.55 -10.68 1.76
CA GLY A 64 -7.12 -12.03 2.11
C GLY A 64 -5.63 -12.14 2.45
N SER A 65 -5.14 -13.38 2.60
CA SER A 65 -3.73 -13.66 2.87
C SER A 65 -2.78 -13.12 1.80
N ALA A 66 -3.20 -13.09 0.54
CA ALA A 66 -2.44 -12.49 -0.55
C ALA A 66 -2.16 -10.99 -0.29
N GLY A 67 -3.16 -10.25 0.18
CA GLY A 67 -3.00 -8.84 0.56
C GLY A 67 -2.02 -8.64 1.70
N ILE A 68 -2.07 -9.50 2.71
CA ILE A 68 -1.11 -9.48 3.83
C ILE A 68 0.32 -9.69 3.32
N GLN A 69 0.53 -10.71 2.49
CA GLN A 69 1.84 -11.01 1.92
C GLN A 69 2.37 -9.85 1.07
N LEU A 70 1.50 -9.22 0.26
CA LEU A 70 1.84 -8.05 -0.54
C LEU A 70 2.31 -6.87 0.32
N LEU A 71 1.61 -6.59 1.42
CA LEU A 71 2.01 -5.51 2.33
C LEU A 71 3.33 -5.83 3.03
N VAL A 72 3.52 -7.06 3.53
CA VAL A 72 4.77 -7.47 4.16
C VAL A 72 5.95 -7.30 3.18
N GLU A 73 5.80 -7.76 1.94
CA GLU A 73 6.84 -7.57 0.93
C GLU A 73 7.11 -6.08 0.62
N ALA A 74 6.04 -5.28 0.54
CA ALA A 74 6.16 -3.84 0.31
C ALA A 74 6.92 -3.15 1.46
N ILE A 75 6.63 -3.50 2.71
CA ILE A 75 7.31 -3.00 3.91
C ILE A 75 8.81 -3.33 3.85
N GLU A 76 9.16 -4.61 3.70
CA GLU A 76 10.57 -5.04 3.62
C GLU A 76 11.33 -4.38 2.47
N ARG A 77 10.64 -4.11 1.35
CA ARG A 77 11.26 -3.44 0.20
C ARG A 77 11.38 -1.93 0.43
N ALA A 78 10.39 -1.29 1.04
CA ALA A 78 10.44 0.12 1.40
C ALA A 78 11.59 0.41 2.39
N GLU A 79 11.74 -0.41 3.43
CA GLU A 79 12.85 -0.34 4.39
C GLU A 79 14.21 -0.46 3.70
N ARG A 80 14.39 -1.49 2.85
CA ARG A 80 15.64 -1.68 2.09
C ARG A 80 15.97 -0.53 1.14
N ARG A 81 14.96 0.24 0.71
CA ARG A 81 15.11 1.38 -0.21
C ARG A 81 15.13 2.73 0.50
N GLY A 82 14.88 2.76 1.81
CA GLY A 82 14.76 4.00 2.57
C GLY A 82 13.56 4.86 2.13
N VAL A 83 12.46 4.22 1.72
CA VAL A 83 11.22 4.88 1.31
C VAL A 83 10.23 4.80 2.46
N ALA A 84 9.62 5.92 2.86
CA ALA A 84 8.54 5.90 3.84
C ALA A 84 7.29 5.21 3.25
N LEU A 85 6.65 4.34 4.02
CA LEU A 85 5.47 3.57 3.57
C LEU A 85 4.33 3.73 4.57
N ALA A 86 3.14 4.10 4.08
CA ALA A 86 1.92 4.13 4.87
C ALA A 86 0.76 3.47 4.12
N VAL A 87 -0.24 3.01 4.87
CA VAL A 87 -1.49 2.45 4.36
C VAL A 87 -2.64 3.39 4.69
N ALA A 88 -3.49 3.70 3.70
CA ALA A 88 -4.72 4.45 3.91
C ALA A 88 -5.92 3.49 3.88
N THR A 89 -6.62 3.34 5.00
CA THR A 89 -7.89 2.61 5.08
C THR A 89 -8.57 2.84 6.43
N ASP A 90 -9.89 2.97 6.41
CA ASP A 90 -10.76 2.82 7.59
C ASP A 90 -11.56 1.51 7.55
N ARG A 91 -11.32 0.68 6.53
CA ARG A 91 -12.13 -0.50 6.23
C ARG A 91 -11.78 -1.62 7.18
N ARG A 92 -12.78 -2.08 7.94
CA ARG A 92 -12.65 -3.27 8.81
C ARG A 92 -12.19 -4.52 8.06
N ALA A 93 -12.55 -4.63 6.77
CA ALA A 93 -12.12 -5.70 5.89
C ALA A 93 -10.59 -5.79 5.77
N VAL A 94 -9.88 -4.65 5.85
CA VAL A 94 -8.42 -4.56 5.80
C VAL A 94 -7.84 -4.52 7.21
N LEU A 95 -8.38 -3.68 8.10
CA LEU A 95 -7.84 -3.47 9.45
C LEU A 95 -7.77 -4.76 10.27
N ARG A 96 -8.82 -5.60 10.22
CA ARG A 96 -8.87 -6.81 11.05
C ARG A 96 -7.82 -7.85 10.67
N PRO A 97 -7.61 -8.17 9.37
CA PRO A 97 -6.46 -8.97 8.96
C PRO A 97 -5.11 -8.41 9.45
N LEU A 98 -4.87 -7.09 9.34
CA LEU A 98 -3.61 -6.47 9.78
C LEU A 98 -3.39 -6.57 11.29
N GLU A 99 -4.46 -6.48 12.09
CA GLU A 99 -4.41 -6.66 13.54
C GLU A 99 -4.09 -8.11 13.91
N ILE A 100 -4.74 -9.08 13.27
CA ILE A 100 -4.55 -10.51 13.57
C ILE A 100 -3.13 -10.96 13.22
N THR A 101 -2.56 -10.42 12.15
CA THR A 101 -1.21 -10.78 11.69
C THR A 101 -0.11 -9.89 12.25
N LEU A 102 -0.46 -8.93 13.13
CA LEU A 102 0.45 -7.93 13.70
C LEU A 102 1.16 -7.05 12.67
N VAL A 103 0.73 -7.07 11.40
CA VAL A 103 1.29 -6.19 10.36
C VAL A 103 1.04 -4.72 10.70
N ARG A 104 -0.06 -4.42 11.40
CA ARG A 104 -0.35 -3.07 11.89
C ARG A 104 0.72 -2.49 12.83
N GLU A 105 1.57 -3.32 13.42
CA GLU A 105 2.65 -2.86 14.31
C GLU A 105 3.91 -2.42 13.55
N VAL A 106 4.01 -2.79 12.27
CA VAL A 106 5.20 -2.53 11.43
C VAL A 106 4.94 -1.57 10.28
N VAL A 107 3.69 -1.17 10.06
CA VAL A 107 3.31 -0.17 9.05
C VAL A 107 2.31 0.82 9.63
N ASP A 108 2.50 2.09 9.29
CA ASP A 108 1.56 3.12 9.68
C ASP A 108 0.26 2.99 8.87
N VAL A 109 -0.86 2.96 9.59
CA VAL A 109 -2.20 2.86 9.01
C VAL A 109 -3.01 4.09 9.41
N HIS A 110 -3.49 4.81 8.41
CA HIS A 110 -4.28 6.03 8.57
C HIS A 110 -5.68 5.85 7.99
N PRO A 111 -6.71 6.50 8.55
CA PRO A 111 -8.08 6.33 8.10
C PRO A 111 -8.33 6.93 6.71
N THR A 112 -7.52 7.90 6.27
CA THR A 112 -7.71 8.59 4.99
C THR A 112 -6.40 8.67 4.19
N LEU A 113 -6.52 8.78 2.87
CA LEU A 113 -5.39 9.03 1.98
C LEU A 113 -4.64 10.32 2.35
N ALA A 114 -5.37 11.37 2.70
CA ALA A 114 -4.77 12.65 3.08
C ALA A 114 -3.88 12.53 4.33
N ASP A 115 -4.35 11.80 5.35
CA ASP A 115 -3.59 11.56 6.58
C ASP A 115 -2.34 10.71 6.31
N ALA A 116 -2.45 9.67 5.49
CA ALA A 116 -1.31 8.83 5.09
C ALA A 116 -0.26 9.63 4.30
N ILE A 117 -0.69 10.47 3.35
CA ILE A 117 0.21 11.36 2.61
C ILE A 117 0.93 12.34 3.55
N ALA A 118 0.20 12.93 4.50
CA ALA A 118 0.77 13.83 5.47
C ALA A 118 1.83 13.13 6.35
N ALA A 119 1.58 11.88 6.77
CA ALA A 119 2.50 11.09 7.56
C ALA A 119 3.80 10.76 6.81
N VAL A 120 3.73 10.22 5.59
CA VAL A 120 4.95 9.89 4.82
C VAL A 120 5.78 11.14 4.46
N ARG A 121 5.13 12.30 4.26
CA ARG A 121 5.83 13.58 4.08
C ARG A 121 6.50 14.04 5.37
N ALA A 122 5.83 13.86 6.50
CA ALA A 122 6.38 14.19 7.81
C ALA A 122 7.58 13.31 8.17
N ASP A 123 7.64 12.06 7.69
CA ASP A 123 8.77 11.15 7.89
C ASP A 123 9.98 11.43 6.97
N ASP A 124 9.76 11.98 5.78
CA ASP A 124 10.84 12.49 4.93
C ASP A 124 11.54 13.73 5.57
N LEU A 125 10.80 14.50 6.38
CA LEU A 125 11.27 15.74 7.02
C LEU A 125 12.34 15.57 8.14
N PRO A 126 12.42 14.46 8.91
CA PRO A 126 13.52 14.20 9.85
C PRO A 126 14.75 13.47 9.27
N GLN A 127 14.64 12.66 8.19
CA GLN A 127 15.82 11.96 7.63
C GLN A 127 16.73 12.88 6.79
N ARG A 128 16.20 13.89 6.08
CA ARG A 128 17.02 14.81 5.24
C ARG A 128 18.02 15.67 6.03
N ARG A 129 17.83 15.86 7.34
CA ARG A 129 18.74 16.64 8.21
C ARG A 129 19.92 15.84 8.77
N ARG A 130 19.99 14.52 8.57
CA ARG A 130 21.04 13.66 9.18
C ARG A 130 22.27 13.40 8.30
N VAL A 131 22.33 13.93 7.08
CA VAL A 131 23.53 13.81 6.22
C VAL A 131 24.30 15.13 6.17
N ALA A 132 24.69 15.62 7.34
CA ALA A 132 25.64 16.73 7.49
C ALA A 132 26.45 16.60 8.80
N HIS A 133 26.88 15.38 9.15
CA HIS A 133 27.97 15.19 10.11
C HIS A 133 28.56 13.78 10.04
N GLN A 134 29.48 13.55 9.09
CA GLN A 134 30.72 12.82 9.36
C GLN A 134 31.79 13.20 8.34
#